data_AF-Q865X2-F1
#
_entry.id   AF-Q865X2-F1
#
_cell.length_a   1.000
_cell.length_b   1.000
_cell.length_c   1.000
_cell.angle_alpha   90.00
_cell.angle_beta   90.00
_cell.angle_gamma   90.00
#
_symmetry.space_group_name_H-M   'P 1'
#
loop_
_entity.id
_entity.type
_entity.pdbx_description
1 polymer ?
#
loop_
_entity_poly.entity_id
_entity_poly.type
_entity_poly.pdbx_seq_one_letter_code
_entity_poly.pdbx_strand_id
1 'polypeptide(L)'
;MYKLQLLSCIALTLALVANSAPTLSSTKDTKKQLEPLLLDLQFLLKEVNNYENLKLSRMLTFKFYMPKKATELKHLQCLMEELKPLEEVLNLAQSKNSHLTNIKDSMNNINLTVSELKGSETGFTCEYDDETVTVVEFLNKWITFCQSIYSTMT
;
A
#
# COMPACT_ATOMS: atom_id res chain seq x y z
N MET A 1 34.03 -38.29 13.53
CA MET A 1 32.85 -37.48 13.92
C MET A 1 32.93 -35.99 13.53
N TYR A 2 33.87 -35.53 12.70
CA TYR A 2 34.00 -34.09 12.39
C TYR A 2 33.19 -33.57 11.19
N LYS A 3 32.62 -34.44 10.34
CA LYS A 3 31.90 -34.01 9.13
C LYS A 3 30.48 -33.46 9.39
N LEU A 4 29.81 -33.84 10.48
CA LEU A 4 28.47 -33.33 10.79
C LEU A 4 28.49 -31.92 11.43
N GLN A 5 29.56 -31.52 12.11
CA GLN A 5 29.61 -30.21 12.78
C GLN A 5 29.80 -29.03 11.81
N LEU A 6 30.44 -29.26 10.65
CA LEU A 6 30.64 -28.23 9.63
C LEU A 6 29.32 -27.83 8.94
N LEU A 7 28.38 -28.76 8.78
CA LEU A 7 27.08 -28.47 8.15
C LEU A 7 26.18 -27.59 9.06
N SER A 8 26.27 -27.73 10.39
CA SER A 8 25.47 -26.87 11.27
C SER A 8 25.96 -25.42 11.30
N CYS A 9 27.25 -25.18 11.09
CA CYS A 9 27.79 -23.81 11.02
C CYS A 9 27.33 -23.07 9.76
N ILE A 10 27.26 -23.75 8.60
CA ILE A 10 26.80 -23.11 7.34
C ILE A 10 25.30 -22.79 7.41
N ALA A 11 24.50 -23.64 8.06
CA ALA A 11 23.08 -23.35 8.27
C ALA A 11 22.86 -22.12 9.18
N LEU A 12 23.71 -21.92 10.19
CA LEU A 12 23.55 -20.80 11.13
C LEU A 12 23.96 -19.44 10.52
N THR A 13 24.98 -19.41 9.66
CA THR A 13 25.37 -18.15 8.98
C THR A 13 24.37 -17.73 7.91
N LEU A 14 23.74 -18.67 7.21
CA LEU A 14 22.66 -18.35 6.27
C LEU A 14 21.39 -17.86 6.99
N ALA A 15 21.08 -18.38 8.18
CA ALA A 15 19.96 -17.89 9.00
C ALA A 15 20.19 -16.47 9.53
N LEU A 16 21.44 -16.07 9.81
CA LEU A 16 21.74 -14.74 10.35
C LEU A 16 21.68 -13.64 9.27
N VAL A 17 22.00 -13.96 8.01
CA VAL A 17 21.89 -13.00 6.91
C VAL A 17 20.43 -12.70 6.56
N ALA A 18 19.50 -13.64 6.81
CA ALA A 18 18.08 -13.44 6.54
C ALA A 18 17.36 -12.49 7.52
N ASN A 19 17.85 -12.37 8.76
CA ASN A 19 17.21 -11.54 9.81
C ASN A 19 17.98 -10.26 10.17
N SER A 20 19.01 -9.91 9.41
CA SER A 20 19.74 -8.65 9.61
C SER A 20 18.95 -7.50 8.99
N ALA A 21 18.61 -6.52 9.84
CA ALA A 21 17.95 -5.23 9.58
C ALA A 21 18.02 -4.69 8.14
N PRO A 22 17.01 -3.92 7.68
CA PRO A 22 16.98 -3.32 6.35
C PRO A 22 18.34 -2.70 6.03
N THR A 23 19.00 -3.21 5.00
CA THR A 23 20.26 -2.63 4.54
C THR A 23 20.01 -1.15 4.22
N LEU A 24 21.01 -0.28 4.42
CA LEU A 24 20.88 1.15 4.07
C LEU A 24 20.41 1.33 2.60
N SER A 25 20.79 0.40 1.72
CA SER A 25 20.25 0.31 0.36
C SER A 25 18.75 0.07 0.34
N SER A 26 18.23 -0.92 1.07
CA SER A 26 16.80 -1.19 1.11
C SER A 26 16.02 -0.03 1.72
N THR A 27 16.55 0.66 2.74
CA THR A 27 15.89 1.86 3.29
C THR A 27 15.79 2.97 2.25
N LYS A 28 16.86 3.22 1.47
CA LYS A 28 16.87 4.21 0.39
C LYS A 28 15.89 3.84 -0.72
N ASP A 29 15.80 2.56 -1.07
CA ASP A 29 14.89 2.06 -2.09
C ASP A 29 13.43 2.15 -1.63
N THR A 30 13.15 1.81 -0.37
CA THR A 30 11.83 2.00 0.24
C THR A 30 11.41 3.46 0.25
N LYS A 31 12.29 4.41 0.62
CA LYS A 31 11.96 5.85 0.55
C LYS A 31 11.58 6.29 -0.86
N LYS A 32 12.37 5.88 -1.85
CA LYS A 32 12.12 6.20 -3.26
C LYS A 32 10.79 5.67 -3.78
N GLN A 33 10.30 4.55 -3.24
CA GLN A 33 8.99 3.99 -3.57
C GLN A 33 7.86 4.61 -2.75
N LEU A 34 8.12 5.06 -1.52
CA LEU A 34 7.09 5.65 -0.66
C LEU A 34 6.68 7.06 -1.10
N GLU A 35 7.60 7.84 -1.68
CA GLU A 35 7.32 9.17 -2.24
C GLU A 35 6.26 9.15 -3.36
N PRO A 36 6.39 8.35 -4.44
CA PRO A 36 5.38 8.28 -5.48
C PRO A 36 4.04 7.76 -4.94
N LEU A 37 4.05 6.76 -4.05
CA LEU A 37 2.82 6.29 -3.39
C LEU A 37 2.09 7.42 -2.66
N LEU A 38 2.83 8.26 -1.91
CA LEU A 38 2.26 9.40 -1.20
C LEU A 38 1.66 10.43 -2.17
N LEU A 39 2.34 10.71 -3.28
CA LEU A 39 1.86 11.64 -4.31
C LEU A 39 0.58 11.13 -4.98
N ASP A 40 0.51 9.84 -5.30
CA ASP A 40 -0.69 9.21 -5.88
C ASP A 40 -1.87 9.25 -4.89
N LEU A 41 -1.65 8.91 -3.61
CA LEU A 41 -2.70 9.02 -2.58
C LEU A 41 -3.20 10.46 -2.41
N GLN A 42 -2.30 11.44 -2.42
CA GLN A 42 -2.66 12.86 -2.34
C GLN A 42 -3.41 13.33 -3.59
N PHE A 43 -3.02 12.85 -4.77
CA PHE A 43 -3.72 13.11 -6.02
C PHE A 43 -5.16 12.57 -5.95
N LEU A 44 -5.35 11.31 -5.55
CA LEU A 44 -6.67 10.72 -5.37
C LEU A 44 -7.52 11.51 -4.37
N LEU A 45 -6.93 11.90 -3.23
CA LEU A 45 -7.62 12.69 -2.22
C LEU A 45 -8.08 14.04 -2.78
N LYS A 46 -7.23 14.70 -3.57
CA LYS A 46 -7.57 15.97 -4.23
C LYS A 46 -8.72 15.81 -5.22
N GLU A 47 -8.68 14.78 -6.07
CA GLU A 47 -9.74 14.53 -7.05
C GLU A 47 -11.07 14.20 -6.38
N VAL A 48 -11.05 13.41 -5.30
CA VAL A 48 -12.24 13.07 -4.50
C VAL A 48 -12.84 14.30 -3.82
N ASN A 49 -12.01 15.21 -3.31
CA ASN A 49 -12.49 16.44 -2.68
C ASN A 49 -13.00 17.49 -3.69
N ASN A 50 -12.52 17.47 -4.94
CA ASN A 50 -12.91 18.42 -5.99
C ASN A 50 -14.08 17.89 -6.86
N TYR A 51 -15.10 17.30 -6.25
CA TYR A 51 -16.14 16.57 -6.99
C TYR A 51 -17.20 17.52 -7.61
N GLU A 52 -17.14 17.70 -8.93
CA GLU A 52 -18.29 18.22 -9.70
C GLU A 52 -18.98 17.12 -10.53
N ASN A 53 -18.37 15.93 -10.63
CA ASN A 53 -18.82 14.85 -11.51
C ASN A 53 -19.64 13.76 -10.77
N LEU A 54 -20.81 13.41 -11.32
CA LEU A 54 -21.70 12.35 -10.81
C LEU A 54 -21.02 10.98 -10.60
N LYS A 55 -19.98 10.65 -11.37
CA LYS A 55 -19.24 9.38 -11.23
C LYS A 55 -18.29 9.40 -10.02
N LEU A 56 -17.71 10.55 -9.69
CA LEU A 56 -16.93 10.73 -8.44
C LEU A 56 -17.85 10.68 -7.22
N SER A 57 -19.10 11.12 -7.35
CA SER A 57 -20.11 10.95 -6.30
C SER A 57 -20.29 9.49 -5.88
N ARG A 58 -20.08 8.51 -6.77
CA ARG A 58 -20.13 7.09 -6.39
C ARG A 58 -18.92 6.67 -5.57
N MET A 59 -17.72 7.18 -5.87
CA MET A 59 -16.53 6.94 -5.06
C MET A 59 -16.74 7.43 -3.63
N LEU A 60 -17.39 8.60 -3.48
CA LEU A 60 -17.71 9.18 -2.17
C LEU A 60 -18.68 8.31 -1.34
N THR A 61 -19.53 7.51 -2.00
CA THR A 61 -20.45 6.59 -1.30
C THR A 61 -19.82 5.24 -0.97
N PHE A 62 -18.65 4.93 -1.52
CA PHE A 62 -17.97 3.68 -1.23
C PHE A 62 -17.54 3.64 0.25
N LYS A 63 -17.69 2.47 0.85
CA LYS A 63 -17.35 2.22 2.26
C LYS A 63 -16.13 1.33 2.29
N PHE A 64 -15.11 1.76 3.01
CA PHE A 64 -13.83 1.05 3.10
C PHE A 64 -13.65 0.56 4.52
N TYR A 65 -13.09 -0.63 4.67
CA TYR A 65 -12.62 -1.11 5.95
C TYR A 65 -11.18 -0.63 6.20
N MET A 66 -10.89 -0.27 7.45
CA MET A 66 -9.52 -0.03 7.89
C MET A 66 -8.99 -1.26 8.60
N PRO A 67 -7.70 -1.61 8.46
CA PRO A 67 -7.10 -2.60 9.33
C PRO A 67 -7.07 -2.10 10.79
N LYS A 68 -7.31 -3.00 11.74
CA LYS A 68 -7.23 -2.72 13.19
C LYS A 68 -5.89 -2.10 13.60
N LYS A 69 -4.83 -2.43 12.86
CA LYS A 69 -3.49 -1.88 13.03
C LYS A 69 -2.78 -1.77 11.68
N ALA A 70 -2.12 -0.64 11.45
CA ALA A 70 -1.21 -0.44 10.31
C ALA A 70 0.10 0.17 10.82
N THR A 71 1.15 -0.64 10.96
CA THR A 71 2.46 -0.21 11.49
C THR A 71 3.67 -0.63 10.67
N GLU A 72 3.47 -1.48 9.66
CA GLU A 72 4.50 -2.10 8.85
C GLU A 72 4.09 -2.06 7.38
N LEU A 73 5.05 -2.05 6.45
CA LEU A 73 4.79 -1.97 5.00
C LEU A 73 3.85 -3.06 4.47
N LYS A 74 3.87 -4.27 5.05
CA LYS A 74 2.94 -5.36 4.68
C LYS A 74 1.46 -4.97 4.81
N HIS A 75 1.12 -4.05 5.72
CA HIS A 75 -0.25 -3.58 5.89
C HIS A 75 -0.75 -2.79 4.66
N LEU A 76 0.13 -2.27 3.80
CA LEU A 76 -0.27 -1.65 2.53
C LEU A 76 -1.04 -2.63 1.63
N GLN A 77 -0.92 -3.95 1.85
CA GLN A 77 -1.80 -4.91 1.19
C GLN A 77 -3.28 -4.61 1.42
N CYS A 78 -3.67 -4.14 2.60
CA CYS A 78 -5.06 -3.80 2.92
C CYS A 78 -5.54 -2.58 2.12
N LEU A 79 -4.66 -1.60 1.87
CA LEU A 79 -4.95 -0.50 0.96
C LEU A 79 -5.30 -1.01 -0.44
N MET A 80 -4.48 -1.92 -0.98
CA MET A 80 -4.69 -2.50 -2.31
C MET A 80 -5.97 -3.34 -2.39
N GLU A 81 -6.24 -4.18 -1.39
CA GLU A 81 -7.45 -5.01 -1.33
C GLU A 81 -8.72 -4.16 -1.30
N GLU A 82 -8.74 -3.10 -0.49
CA GLU A 82 -9.91 -2.22 -0.34
C GLU A 82 -10.12 -1.26 -1.53
N LEU A 83 -9.06 -0.91 -2.27
CA LEU A 83 -9.17 -0.11 -3.49
C LEU A 83 -9.64 -0.92 -4.71
N LYS A 84 -9.43 -2.24 -4.72
CA LYS A 84 -9.73 -3.07 -5.91
C LYS A 84 -11.19 -3.02 -6.35
N PRO A 85 -12.21 -3.16 -5.48
CA PRO A 85 -13.60 -3.07 -5.92
C PRO A 85 -13.96 -1.67 -6.44
N LEU A 86 -13.34 -0.62 -5.89
CA LEU A 86 -13.50 0.74 -6.37
C LEU A 86 -12.95 0.88 -7.80
N GLU A 87 -11.76 0.33 -8.06
CA GLU A 87 -11.15 0.30 -9.39
C GLU A 87 -12.07 -0.41 -10.41
N GLU A 88 -12.65 -1.55 -10.04
CA GLU A 88 -13.60 -2.30 -10.89
C GLU A 88 -14.84 -1.46 -11.25
N VAL A 89 -15.43 -0.76 -10.27
CA VAL A 89 -16.58 0.13 -10.50
C VAL A 89 -16.22 1.29 -11.44
N LEU A 90 -15.03 1.86 -11.30
CA LEU A 90 -14.54 2.94 -12.16
C LEU A 90 -14.26 2.45 -13.59
N ASN A 91 -13.70 1.25 -13.73
CA ASN A 91 -13.47 0.60 -15.02
C ASN A 91 -14.78 0.39 -15.79
N LEU A 92 -15.85 -0.06 -15.13
CA LEU A 92 -17.18 -0.20 -15.75
C LEU A 92 -17.81 1.13 -16.15
N ALA A 93 -17.50 2.21 -15.43
CA ALA A 93 -18.04 3.54 -15.71
C ALA A 93 -17.32 4.25 -16.88
N GLN A 94 -16.29 3.64 -17.49
CA GLN A 94 -15.45 4.26 -18.50
C GLN A 94 -16.10 4.31 -19.90
N SER A 95 -17.16 5.10 -20.03
CA SER A 95 -17.50 5.74 -21.30
C SER A 95 -17.06 7.20 -21.24
N LYS A 96 -15.93 7.51 -21.90
CA LYS A 96 -15.51 8.85 -22.38
C LYS A 96 -15.15 9.97 -21.37
N ASN A 97 -14.74 9.69 -20.13
CA ASN A 97 -14.34 10.77 -19.20
C ASN A 97 -12.82 10.73 -18.91
N SER A 98 -12.08 11.76 -19.36
CA SER A 98 -10.62 11.87 -19.16
C SER A 98 -10.20 11.96 -17.69
N HIS A 99 -11.00 12.61 -16.83
CA HIS A 99 -10.73 12.67 -15.39
C HIS A 99 -10.65 11.27 -14.75
N LEU A 100 -11.48 10.33 -15.21
CA LEU A 100 -11.45 8.96 -14.71
C LEU A 100 -10.20 8.21 -15.17
N THR A 101 -9.58 8.62 -16.28
CA THR A 101 -8.31 8.05 -16.73
C THR A 101 -7.20 8.38 -15.75
N ASN A 102 -7.06 9.63 -15.31
CA ASN A 102 -6.00 10.01 -14.36
C ASN A 102 -6.15 9.30 -13.00
N ILE A 103 -7.39 9.17 -12.51
CA ILE A 103 -7.68 8.43 -11.27
C ILE A 103 -7.28 6.96 -11.42
N LYS A 104 -7.61 6.35 -12.56
CA LYS A 104 -7.23 4.96 -12.86
C LYS A 104 -5.72 4.78 -12.93
N ASP A 105 -5.01 5.68 -13.62
CA ASP A 105 -3.55 5.61 -13.72
C ASP A 105 -2.91 5.71 -12.33
N SER A 106 -3.44 6.59 -11.47
CA SER A 106 -3.00 6.69 -10.08
C SER A 106 -3.29 5.41 -9.27
N MET A 107 -4.47 4.79 -9.42
CA MET A 107 -4.78 3.50 -8.78
C MET A 107 -3.83 2.37 -9.25
N ASN A 108 -3.50 2.33 -10.54
CA ASN A 108 -2.55 1.36 -11.07
C ASN A 108 -1.14 1.58 -10.49
N ASN A 109 -0.69 2.84 -10.42
CA ASN A 109 0.60 3.17 -9.83
C ASN A 109 0.66 2.80 -8.34
N ILE A 110 -0.42 3.02 -7.60
CA ILE A 110 -0.54 2.58 -6.21
C ILE A 110 -0.41 1.06 -6.12
N ASN A 111 -1.15 0.29 -6.92
CA ASN A 111 -1.11 -1.17 -6.91
C ASN A 111 0.30 -1.70 -7.19
N LEU A 112 0.99 -1.13 -8.19
CA LEU A 112 2.37 -1.49 -8.52
C LEU A 112 3.33 -1.17 -7.37
N THR A 113 3.26 0.06 -6.85
CA THR A 113 4.16 0.52 -5.79
C THR A 113 3.95 -0.24 -4.48
N VAL A 114 2.70 -0.53 -4.11
CA VAL A 114 2.36 -1.35 -2.95
C VAL A 114 2.87 -2.78 -3.11
N SER A 115 2.78 -3.35 -4.31
CA SER A 115 3.29 -4.71 -4.59
C SER A 115 4.81 -4.80 -4.40
N GLU A 116 5.54 -3.75 -4.74
CA GLU A 116 6.98 -3.67 -4.48
C GLU A 116 7.29 -3.46 -2.99
N LEU A 117 6.57 -2.54 -2.32
CA LEU A 117 6.80 -2.17 -0.92
C LEU A 117 6.46 -3.28 0.08
N LYS A 118 5.39 -4.06 -0.16
CA LYS A 118 4.97 -5.13 0.75
C LYS A 118 5.93 -6.33 0.75
N GLY A 119 6.80 -6.42 -0.26
CA GLY A 119 7.74 -7.53 -0.44
C GLY A 119 7.08 -8.84 -0.87
N SER A 120 7.84 -9.93 -0.77
CA SER A 120 7.41 -11.27 -1.20
C SER A 120 6.57 -12.03 -0.17
N GLU A 121 6.12 -11.37 0.90
CA GLU A 121 5.28 -11.99 1.92
C GLU A 121 3.87 -12.26 1.33
N THR A 122 3.53 -13.54 1.20
CA THR A 122 2.24 -14.00 0.63
C THR A 122 1.24 -14.48 1.67
N GLY A 123 1.66 -14.68 2.91
CA GLY A 123 0.83 -15.20 4.00
C GLY A 123 0.15 -14.13 4.86
N PHE A 124 0.34 -12.84 4.53
CA PHE A 124 -0.29 -11.76 5.26
C PHE A 124 -1.77 -11.63 4.87
N THR A 125 -2.64 -11.59 5.87
CA THR A 125 -4.08 -11.35 5.74
C THR A 125 -4.46 -10.12 6.56
N CYS A 126 -5.30 -9.26 5.99
CA CYS A 126 -5.78 -8.07 6.66
C CYS A 126 -6.80 -8.38 7.76
N GLU A 127 -6.51 -7.92 8.98
CA GLU A 127 -7.47 -7.91 10.08
C GLU A 127 -8.15 -6.54 10.13
N TYR A 128 -9.40 -6.48 9.68
CA TYR A 128 -10.17 -5.25 9.58
C TYR A 128 -10.90 -4.89 10.87
N ASP A 129 -11.06 -3.59 11.12
CA ASP A 129 -12.03 -3.04 12.07
C ASP A 129 -13.46 -3.35 11.58
N ASP A 130 -14.41 -3.46 12.50
CA ASP A 130 -15.82 -3.73 12.16
C ASP A 130 -16.52 -2.51 11.53
N GLU A 131 -15.96 -1.31 11.74
CA GLU A 131 -16.50 -0.05 11.23
C GLU A 131 -15.90 0.32 9.88
N THR A 132 -16.76 0.82 8.99
CA THR A 132 -16.33 1.36 7.69
C THR A 132 -16.11 2.86 7.74
N VAL A 133 -15.19 3.34 6.92
CA VAL A 133 -14.87 4.77 6.77
C VAL A 133 -15.20 5.26 5.36
N THR A 134 -15.28 6.58 5.23
CA THR A 134 -15.40 7.23 3.91
C THR A 134 -14.09 7.16 3.12
N VAL A 135 -14.14 7.33 1.80
CA VAL A 135 -12.93 7.42 0.95
C VAL A 135 -11.96 8.50 1.42
N VAL A 136 -12.47 9.65 1.90
CA VAL A 136 -11.64 10.76 2.38
C VAL A 136 -10.89 10.36 3.64
N GLU A 137 -11.57 9.75 4.61
CA GLU A 137 -10.94 9.26 5.84
C GLU A 137 -9.96 8.11 5.55
N PHE A 138 -10.34 7.19 4.67
CA PHE A 138 -9.50 6.08 4.23
C PHE A 138 -8.17 6.58 3.65
N LEU A 139 -8.21 7.48 2.66
CA LEU A 139 -7.02 8.04 2.04
C LEU A 139 -6.17 8.82 3.04
N ASN A 140 -6.79 9.66 3.90
CA ASN A 140 -6.05 10.41 4.92
C ASN A 140 -5.32 9.49 5.91
N LYS A 141 -5.93 8.38 6.33
CA LYS A 141 -5.29 7.41 7.23
C LYS A 141 -4.08 6.75 6.57
N TRP A 142 -4.17 6.36 5.30
CA TRP A 142 -3.03 5.79 4.55
C TRP A 142 -1.93 6.80 4.24
N ILE A 143 -2.28 8.05 3.94
CA ILE A 143 -1.33 9.16 3.80
C ILE A 143 -0.55 9.35 5.10
N THR A 144 -1.25 9.41 6.23
CA THR A 144 -0.65 9.56 7.57
C THR A 144 0.26 8.37 7.89
N PHE A 145 -0.18 7.15 7.56
CA PHE A 145 0.64 5.95 7.71
C PHE A 145 1.94 6.05 6.90
N CYS A 146 1.86 6.39 5.61
CA CYS A 146 3.03 6.53 4.74
C CYS A 146 3.99 7.62 5.26
N GLN A 147 3.46 8.77 5.69
CA GLN A 147 4.26 9.84 6.28
C GLN A 147 4.97 9.41 7.57
N SER A 148 4.30 8.61 8.40
CA SER A 148 4.87 8.06 9.62
C SER A 148 6.06 7.13 9.30
N ILE A 149 5.88 6.20 8.35
CA ILE A 149 6.97 5.32 7.89
C ILE A 149 8.12 6.12 7.28
N TYR A 150 7.83 7.13 6.46
CA TYR A 150 8.88 7.98 5.88
C TYR A 150 9.69 8.73 6.95
N SER A 151 9.02 9.19 8.00
CA SER A 151 9.63 9.93 9.11
C SER A 151 10.53 9.05 9.97
N THR A 152 10.20 7.77 10.17
CA THR A 152 11.06 6.83 10.94
C THR A 152 12.32 6.42 10.19
N MET A 153 12.36 6.62 8.87
CA MET A 153 13.52 6.31 8.03
C MET A 153 14.48 7.49 7.84
N THR A 154 14.12 8.69 8.31
CA THR A 154 14.92 9.93 8.18
C THR A 154 15.68 10.21 9.47
#